data_AF-A0A7S2LFC0-F1
#
_entry.id   AF-A0A7S2LFC0-F1
#
_cell.length_a   1.000
_cell.length_b   1.000
_cell.length_c   1.000
_cell.angle_alpha   90.00
_cell.angle_beta   90.00
_cell.angle_gamma   90.00
#
_symmetry.space_group_name_H-M   'P 1'
#
loop_
_entity.id
_entity.type
_entity.pdbx_description
1 polymer ?
#
loop_
_entity_poly.entity_id
_entity_poly.type
_entity_poly.pdbx_seq_one_letter_code
_entity_poly.pdbx_strand_id
1 'polypeptide(L)'
;MMCFAMKNAQVVKVQVTSFLLVVLPFLPIVSTFHLAHVAYSPSFRSTSVKSYMTSSTAEPKISKLEGEFRDMLNEFYSFSERDIAGIDSYKYRALFEGVAASSDEPEVSRAFTILFEDFVPIRIAGRMIYKHLKTVMEKSTEKRLLQEENIIKSTALSAEEIYEGRKAFLAIDVDEDGQLTIDELVNSGLVETAVTLLGFESFTDLLKKLDKDERGKLDFEMFMIGMQRCMEDSEEAECDISQVLNEVITRMEALEQKDATTSDAKKAKYGERYDSMVEAFKDWEDLVPSGNGRMIEVFNGCFYGAKNKKIVGALKIVYTDYSALRMSGDLIFKLTSKLVGKK
;
A
#
# COMPACT_ATOMS: atom_id res chain seq x y z
N MET A 1 15.90 -16.33 -33.23
CA MET A 1 15.15 -17.07 -32.19
C MET A 1 13.85 -16.35 -31.78
N MET A 2 13.23 -15.63 -32.73
CA MET A 2 11.93 -14.97 -32.63
C MET A 2 11.06 -15.60 -33.74
N CYS A 3 10.37 -16.70 -33.45
CA CYS A 3 9.35 -17.27 -34.35
C CYS A 3 8.43 -18.32 -33.69
N PHE A 4 8.33 -18.39 -32.37
CA PHE A 4 7.56 -19.46 -31.70
C PHE A 4 6.46 -18.99 -30.72
N ALA A 5 6.17 -17.69 -30.65
CA ALA A 5 5.21 -17.13 -29.69
C ALA A 5 3.96 -16.48 -30.34
N MET A 6 3.48 -17.03 -31.48
CA MET A 6 2.26 -16.52 -32.14
C MET A 6 1.21 -17.59 -32.49
N LYS A 7 1.33 -18.83 -31.99
CA LYS A 7 0.39 -19.91 -32.34
C LYS A 7 -0.70 -20.26 -31.31
N ASN A 8 -0.75 -19.61 -30.13
CA ASN A 8 -1.77 -19.92 -29.11
C ASN A 8 -2.77 -18.79 -28.80
N ALA A 9 -2.86 -17.76 -29.64
CA ALA A 9 -3.79 -16.63 -29.43
C ALA A 9 -5.11 -16.72 -30.24
N GLN A 10 -5.45 -17.88 -30.81
CA GLN A 10 -6.61 -18.02 -31.72
C GLN A 10 -7.79 -18.88 -31.21
N VAL A 11 -7.82 -19.32 -29.95
CA VAL A 11 -8.94 -20.15 -29.43
C VAL A 11 -9.86 -19.40 -28.44
N VAL A 12 -9.60 -18.13 -28.12
CA VAL A 12 -10.48 -17.33 -27.23
C VAL A 12 -10.96 -16.05 -27.93
N LYS A 13 -11.60 -16.21 -29.10
CA LYS A 13 -12.17 -15.08 -29.86
C LYS A 13 -13.65 -15.23 -30.22
N VAL A 14 -14.36 -16.19 -29.62
CA VAL A 14 -15.79 -16.41 -29.88
C VAL A 14 -16.52 -16.57 -28.56
N GLN A 15 -16.73 -15.46 -27.82
CA GLN A 15 -17.86 -15.33 -26.86
C GLN A 15 -18.03 -13.99 -26.13
N VAL A 16 -17.32 -12.91 -26.48
CA VAL A 16 -17.44 -11.61 -25.77
C VAL A 16 -18.18 -10.52 -26.56
N THR A 17 -18.76 -10.85 -27.73
CA THR A 17 -19.43 -9.87 -28.62
C THR A 17 -20.96 -9.86 -28.54
N SER A 18 -21.59 -10.49 -27.54
CA SER A 18 -23.06 -10.57 -27.48
C SER A 18 -23.71 -10.08 -26.18
N PHE A 19 -23.01 -9.30 -25.35
CA PHE A 19 -23.59 -8.73 -24.12
C PHE A 19 -23.64 -7.19 -24.08
N LEU A 20 -23.35 -6.53 -25.20
CA LEU A 20 -23.36 -5.07 -25.33
C LEU A 20 -24.41 -4.62 -26.34
N LEU A 21 -25.66 -4.95 -26.07
CA LEU A 21 -26.84 -4.33 -26.67
C LEU A 21 -28.04 -4.79 -25.84
N VAL A 22 -28.92 -3.84 -25.52
CA VAL A 22 -30.12 -3.90 -24.66
C VAL A 22 -29.87 -3.34 -23.24
N VAL A 23 -30.73 -2.37 -22.90
CA VAL A 23 -30.92 -1.62 -21.64
C VAL A 23 -30.30 -0.21 -21.56
N LEU A 24 -30.97 0.73 -22.22
CA LEU A 24 -31.43 2.01 -21.64
C LEU A 24 -32.98 1.97 -21.73
N PRO A 25 -33.79 2.59 -20.83
CA PRO A 25 -33.56 3.83 -20.09
C PRO A 25 -34.07 3.80 -18.60
N PHE A 26 -34.13 4.97 -17.95
CA PHE A 26 -34.73 5.35 -16.64
C PHE A 26 -33.73 5.82 -15.57
N LEU A 27 -33.50 7.14 -15.56
CA LEU A 27 -33.09 7.90 -14.38
C LEU A 27 -34.35 8.50 -13.73
N PRO A 28 -34.44 8.47 -12.40
CA PRO A 28 -34.89 9.66 -11.69
C PRO A 28 -34.00 10.01 -10.47
N ILE A 29 -33.76 11.31 -10.33
CA ILE A 29 -33.68 12.10 -9.08
C ILE A 29 -32.55 11.69 -8.11
N VAL A 30 -31.42 12.37 -8.25
CA VAL A 30 -30.40 12.45 -7.20
C VAL A 30 -30.87 13.47 -6.16
N SER A 31 -31.15 12.97 -4.96
CA SER A 31 -31.36 13.79 -3.77
C SER A 31 -30.01 14.33 -3.29
N THR A 32 -29.92 15.64 -3.13
CA THR A 32 -28.76 16.36 -2.60
C THR A 32 -28.55 16.01 -1.13
N PHE A 33 -27.62 15.08 -0.83
CA PHE A 33 -27.03 14.96 0.50
C PHE A 33 -25.90 15.98 0.64
N HIS A 34 -26.14 17.03 1.41
CA HIS A 34 -25.09 17.90 1.94
C HIS A 34 -24.38 17.14 3.07
N LEU A 35 -23.29 16.44 2.74
CA LEU A 35 -22.29 16.05 3.73
C LEU A 35 -21.48 17.32 4.06
N ALA A 36 -21.63 17.79 5.30
CA ALA A 36 -20.78 18.83 5.85
C ALA A 36 -19.34 18.28 5.91
N HIS A 37 -18.50 18.72 4.98
CA HIS A 37 -17.06 18.50 5.07
C HIS A 37 -16.56 19.19 6.33
N VAL A 38 -16.26 18.40 7.37
CA VAL A 38 -15.35 18.81 8.43
C VAL A 38 -14.01 19.08 7.74
N ALA A 39 -13.67 20.35 7.62
CA ALA A 39 -12.42 20.79 7.01
C ALA A 39 -11.26 20.42 7.94
N TYR A 40 -10.83 19.16 7.89
CA TYR A 40 -9.53 18.76 8.39
C TYR A 40 -8.50 19.42 7.47
N SER A 41 -7.83 20.46 7.95
CA SER A 41 -6.72 21.08 7.22
C SER A 41 -5.51 20.17 7.41
N PRO A 42 -5.07 19.41 6.39
CA PRO A 42 -3.82 18.69 6.53
C PRO A 42 -2.73 19.74 6.59
N SER A 43 -1.97 19.77 7.69
CA SER A 43 -0.73 20.53 7.75
C SER A 43 0.23 19.90 6.73
N PHE A 44 0.16 20.38 5.49
CA PHE A 44 0.98 19.93 4.40
C PHE A 44 2.43 20.22 4.79
N ARG A 45 3.21 19.19 5.11
CA ARG A 45 4.67 19.30 5.15
C ARG A 45 5.12 19.51 3.70
N SER A 46 5.04 20.76 3.26
CA SER A 46 5.78 21.22 2.09
C SER A 46 7.26 21.16 2.46
N THR A 47 7.89 20.02 2.22
CA THR A 47 9.34 19.94 2.12
C THR A 47 9.73 20.84 0.96
N SER A 48 10.06 22.09 1.30
CA SER A 48 10.61 23.07 0.40
C SER A 48 11.84 22.47 -0.26
N VAL A 49 11.66 22.01 -1.50
CA VAL A 49 12.73 21.67 -2.41
C VAL A 49 13.60 22.93 -2.50
N LYS A 50 14.79 22.88 -1.89
CA LYS A 50 15.75 23.99 -1.92
C LYS A 50 16.08 24.27 -3.39
N SER A 51 15.48 25.36 -3.89
CA SER A 51 15.70 25.90 -5.21
C SER A 51 17.14 26.38 -5.32
N TYR A 52 17.99 25.58 -5.96
CA TYR A 52 19.32 25.99 -6.39
C TYR A 52 19.15 26.98 -7.55
N MET A 53 19.13 28.27 -7.22
CA MET A 53 19.13 29.35 -8.21
C MET A 53 20.47 29.43 -8.93
N THR A 54 20.53 28.88 -10.15
CA THR A 54 21.55 29.27 -11.15
C THR A 54 20.91 29.40 -12.53
N SER A 55 21.09 30.61 -13.10
CA SER A 55 21.05 31.00 -14.52
C SER A 55 20.00 30.39 -15.46
N SER A 56 19.04 31.26 -15.82
CA SER A 56 18.19 31.31 -17.04
C SER A 56 18.59 30.38 -18.21
N THR A 57 18.30 29.09 -18.10
CA THR A 57 18.16 28.17 -19.23
C THR A 57 16.67 27.95 -19.45
N ALA A 58 16.18 28.15 -20.67
CA ALA A 58 14.79 27.94 -21.04
C ALA A 58 14.27 26.62 -20.43
N GLU A 59 13.20 26.69 -19.65
CA GLU A 59 12.65 25.51 -18.98
C GLU A 59 12.35 24.43 -20.03
N PRO A 60 12.87 23.20 -19.85
CA PRO A 60 12.63 22.12 -20.79
C PRO A 60 11.12 21.88 -20.91
N LYS A 61 10.61 21.90 -22.15
CA LYS A 61 9.20 21.66 -22.43
C LYS A 61 8.83 20.24 -22.01
N ILE A 62 8.06 20.11 -20.93
CA ILE A 62 7.53 18.84 -20.43
C ILE A 62 6.70 18.17 -21.52
N SER A 63 6.93 16.88 -21.75
CA SER A 63 6.16 16.11 -22.73
C SER A 63 4.73 15.87 -22.22
N LYS A 64 3.78 15.62 -23.13
CA LYS A 64 2.39 15.30 -22.74
C LYS A 64 2.32 14.04 -21.86
N LEU A 65 3.15 13.03 -22.14
CA LEU A 65 3.16 11.76 -21.41
C LEU A 65 3.84 11.91 -20.04
N GLU A 66 4.87 12.73 -19.96
CA GLU A 66 5.48 13.11 -18.69
C GLU A 66 4.49 13.87 -17.81
N GLY A 67 3.77 14.85 -18.36
CA GLY A 67 2.71 15.57 -17.64
C GLY A 67 1.64 14.62 -17.10
N GLU A 68 1.12 13.72 -17.93
CA GLU A 68 0.15 12.70 -17.51
C GLU A 68 0.69 11.82 -16.37
N PHE A 69 1.94 11.36 -16.45
CA PHE A 69 2.54 10.54 -15.40
C PHE A 69 2.70 11.30 -14.09
N ARG A 70 3.14 12.56 -14.15
CA ARG A 70 3.25 13.45 -12.98
C ARG A 70 1.90 13.69 -12.32
N ASP A 71 0.84 13.91 -13.10
CA ASP A 71 -0.51 14.11 -12.56
C ASP A 71 -0.99 12.88 -11.77
N MET A 72 -0.72 11.67 -12.29
CA MET A 72 -1.04 10.42 -11.57
C MET A 72 -0.25 10.29 -10.25
N LEU A 73 1.05 10.62 -10.24
CA LEU A 73 1.87 10.58 -9.02
C LEU A 73 1.44 11.63 -8.00
N ASN A 74 1.17 12.86 -8.45
CA ASN A 74 0.75 13.96 -7.57
C ASN A 74 -0.55 13.64 -6.84
N GLU A 75 -1.48 12.93 -7.49
CA GLU A 75 -2.69 12.44 -6.82
C GLU A 75 -2.35 11.44 -5.70
N PHE A 76 -1.45 10.49 -5.94
CA PHE A 76 -1.02 9.55 -4.90
C PHE A 76 -0.21 10.20 -3.78
N TYR A 77 0.57 11.23 -4.08
CA TYR A 77 1.28 12.02 -3.07
C TYR A 77 0.35 12.88 -2.20
N SER A 78 -0.91 13.06 -2.62
CA SER A 78 -1.90 13.79 -1.82
C SER A 78 -2.52 12.93 -0.70
N PHE A 79 -2.34 11.61 -0.74
CA PHE A 79 -2.86 10.71 0.29
C PHE A 79 -1.97 10.76 1.53
N SER A 80 -2.61 10.91 2.70
CA SER A 80 -1.92 10.93 3.99
C SER A 80 -1.58 9.53 4.48
N GLU A 81 -0.68 9.42 5.46
CA GLU A 81 -0.42 8.14 6.15
C GLU A 81 -1.69 7.56 6.77
N ARG A 82 -2.60 8.42 7.23
CA ARG A 82 -3.92 8.02 7.75
C ARG A 82 -4.82 7.41 6.68
N ASP A 83 -4.75 7.90 5.45
CA ASP A 83 -5.49 7.31 4.33
C ASP A 83 -4.91 5.93 3.99
N ILE A 84 -3.58 5.82 3.93
CA ILE A 84 -2.90 4.55 3.63
C ILE A 84 -3.20 3.51 4.72
N ALA A 85 -3.14 3.87 6.00
CA ALA A 85 -3.48 2.99 7.12
C ALA A 85 -4.95 2.53 7.09
N GLY A 86 -5.84 3.26 6.41
CA GLY A 86 -7.23 2.87 6.22
C GLY A 86 -7.45 1.69 5.27
N ILE A 87 -6.44 1.29 4.51
CA ILE A 87 -6.57 0.24 3.50
C ILE A 87 -6.42 -1.11 4.18
N ASP A 88 -7.43 -1.98 4.06
CA ASP A 88 -7.43 -3.30 4.73
C ASP A 88 -6.30 -4.22 4.23
N SER A 89 -6.05 -4.25 2.92
CA SER A 89 -5.02 -5.12 2.35
C SER A 89 -3.64 -4.50 2.45
N TYR A 90 -2.73 -5.16 3.18
CA TYR A 90 -1.31 -4.79 3.25
C TYR A 90 -0.66 -4.62 1.89
N LYS A 91 -0.98 -5.49 0.93
CA LYS A 91 -0.37 -5.39 -0.41
C LYS A 91 -0.64 -4.03 -1.04
N TYR A 92 -1.85 -3.52 -0.88
CA TYR A 92 -2.18 -2.18 -1.37
C TYR A 92 -1.52 -1.10 -0.52
N ARG A 93 -1.47 -1.23 0.82
CA ARG A 93 -0.70 -0.33 1.70
C ARG A 93 0.75 -0.21 1.24
N ALA A 94 1.45 -1.33 1.12
CA ALA A 94 2.84 -1.41 0.68
C ALA A 94 3.04 -0.77 -0.72
N LEU A 95 2.08 -0.92 -1.64
CA LEU A 95 2.13 -0.24 -2.93
C LEU A 95 2.04 1.29 -2.78
N PHE A 96 1.12 1.81 -1.96
CA PHE A 96 1.01 3.25 -1.70
C PHE A 96 2.23 3.79 -0.96
N GLU A 97 2.77 3.05 0.02
CA GLU A 97 3.99 3.43 0.73
C GLU A 97 5.21 3.48 -0.18
N GLY A 98 5.33 2.53 -1.12
CA GLY A 98 6.40 2.56 -2.11
C GLY A 98 6.27 3.73 -3.09
N VAL A 99 5.04 4.10 -3.46
CA VAL A 99 4.80 5.32 -4.25
C VAL A 99 5.19 6.56 -3.44
N ALA A 100 4.71 6.69 -2.20
CA ALA A 100 5.07 7.80 -1.32
C ALA A 100 6.59 7.92 -1.13
N ALA A 101 7.28 6.80 -0.87
CA ALA A 101 8.74 6.76 -0.76
C ALA A 101 9.47 7.15 -2.05
N SER A 102 8.86 6.94 -3.22
CA SER A 102 9.44 7.37 -4.50
C SER A 102 9.39 8.89 -4.72
N SER A 103 8.59 9.61 -3.94
CA SER A 103 8.56 11.08 -3.96
C SER A 103 9.84 11.70 -3.37
N ASP A 104 10.49 10.99 -2.44
CA ASP A 104 11.75 11.39 -1.83
C ASP A 104 12.98 11.02 -2.70
N GLU A 105 12.78 10.22 -3.76
CA GLU A 105 13.83 9.68 -4.63
C GLU A 105 13.62 10.17 -6.09
N PRO A 106 14.11 11.37 -6.46
CA PRO A 106 13.84 11.96 -7.77
C PRO A 106 14.38 11.12 -8.93
N GLU A 107 15.47 10.38 -8.74
CA GLU A 107 16.03 9.45 -9.71
C GLU A 107 15.06 8.31 -10.04
N VAL A 108 14.34 7.80 -9.02
CA VAL A 108 13.33 6.75 -9.20
C VAL A 108 12.14 7.31 -9.99
N SER A 109 11.61 8.46 -9.56
CA SER A 109 10.51 9.15 -10.26
C SER A 109 10.87 9.47 -11.72
N ARG A 110 12.11 9.90 -11.96
CA ARG A 110 12.62 10.17 -13.31
C ARG A 110 12.73 8.91 -14.15
N ALA A 111 13.25 7.81 -13.61
CA ALA A 111 13.34 6.54 -14.31
C ALA A 111 11.96 6.02 -14.73
N PHE A 112 10.96 6.06 -13.83
CA PHE A 112 9.60 5.66 -14.17
C PHE A 112 8.96 6.56 -15.23
N THR A 113 9.22 7.87 -15.18
CA THR A 113 8.77 8.82 -16.20
C THR A 113 9.31 8.41 -17.58
N ILE A 114 10.62 8.16 -17.69
CA ILE A 114 11.25 7.71 -18.94
C ILE A 114 10.64 6.40 -19.42
N LEU A 115 10.47 5.43 -18.52
CA LEU A 115 9.87 4.14 -18.85
C LEU A 115 8.43 4.28 -19.35
N PHE A 116 7.64 5.16 -18.74
CA PHE A 116 6.26 5.44 -19.14
C PHE A 116 6.17 6.12 -20.51
N GLU A 117 7.11 7.02 -20.81
CA GLU A 117 7.24 7.67 -22.12
C GLU A 117 7.70 6.70 -23.21
N ASP A 118 8.71 5.88 -22.93
CA ASP A 118 9.41 5.12 -23.98
C ASP A 118 8.81 3.73 -24.21
N PHE A 119 8.19 3.12 -23.18
CA PHE A 119 7.71 1.74 -23.23
C PHE A 119 6.18 1.66 -23.16
N VAL A 120 5.55 1.51 -24.33
CA VAL A 120 4.08 1.40 -24.46
C VAL A 120 3.47 0.31 -23.55
N PRO A 121 4.05 -0.91 -23.41
CA PRO A 121 3.49 -1.91 -22.49
C PRO A 121 3.48 -1.45 -21.02
N ILE A 122 4.54 -0.76 -20.58
CA ILE A 122 4.63 -0.19 -19.23
C ILE A 122 3.58 0.89 -19.06
N ARG A 123 3.39 1.75 -20.05
CA ARG A 123 2.36 2.80 -20.02
C ARG A 123 0.94 2.24 -19.84
N ILE A 124 0.59 1.22 -20.60
CA ILE A 124 -0.73 0.59 -20.53
C ILE A 124 -0.93 -0.03 -19.14
N ALA A 125 0.05 -0.79 -18.66
CA ALA A 125 -0.01 -1.41 -17.34
C ALA A 125 -0.06 -0.36 -16.21
N GLY A 126 0.69 0.73 -16.34
CA GLY A 126 0.70 1.86 -15.40
C GLY A 126 -0.68 2.50 -15.26
N ARG A 127 -1.35 2.80 -16.37
CA ARG A 127 -2.73 3.34 -16.36
C ARG A 127 -3.73 2.38 -15.71
N MET A 128 -3.59 1.07 -15.97
CA MET A 128 -4.46 0.06 -15.38
C MET A 128 -4.29 -0.02 -13.86
N ILE A 129 -3.04 -0.05 -13.39
CA ILE A 129 -2.74 -0.07 -11.95
C ILE A 129 -3.19 1.23 -11.29
N TYR A 130 -2.89 2.38 -11.88
CA TYR A 130 -3.33 3.68 -11.36
C TYR A 130 -4.85 3.72 -11.14
N LYS A 131 -5.64 3.33 -12.16
CA LYS A 131 -7.10 3.30 -12.03
C LYS A 131 -7.57 2.35 -10.92
N HIS A 132 -6.96 1.17 -10.82
CA HIS A 132 -7.30 0.19 -9.79
C HIS A 132 -6.98 0.70 -8.39
N LEU A 133 -5.76 1.18 -8.17
CA LEU A 133 -5.32 1.72 -6.89
C LEU A 133 -6.16 2.92 -6.46
N LYS A 134 -6.48 3.83 -7.40
CA LYS A 134 -7.39 4.94 -7.12
C LYS A 134 -8.74 4.47 -6.57
N THR A 135 -9.38 3.49 -7.22
CA THR A 135 -10.63 2.91 -6.73
C THR A 135 -10.48 2.22 -5.37
N VAL A 136 -9.35 1.56 -5.11
CA VAL A 136 -9.08 0.96 -3.78
C VAL A 136 -8.99 2.05 -2.71
N MET A 137 -8.26 3.13 -2.96
CA MET A 137 -8.13 4.24 -2.01
C MET A 137 -9.47 4.93 -1.76
N GLU A 138 -10.22 5.28 -2.81
CA GLU A 138 -11.54 5.93 -2.67
C GLU A 138 -12.49 5.12 -1.76
N LYS A 139 -12.57 3.81 -1.98
CA LYS A 139 -13.40 2.91 -1.16
C LYS A 139 -12.88 2.76 0.26
N SER A 140 -11.57 2.66 0.44
CA SER A 140 -10.94 2.55 1.75
C SER A 140 -11.15 3.81 2.57
N THR A 141 -10.99 4.99 1.98
CA THR A 141 -11.26 6.27 2.64
C THR A 141 -12.72 6.39 3.05
N GLU A 142 -13.67 6.05 2.18
CA GLU A 142 -15.10 6.05 2.51
C GLU A 142 -15.41 5.11 3.69
N LYS A 143 -14.92 3.86 3.63
CA LYS A 143 -15.07 2.87 4.71
C LYS A 143 -14.48 3.38 6.02
N ARG A 144 -13.25 3.92 5.99
CA ARG A 144 -12.55 4.44 7.16
C ARG A 144 -13.33 5.58 7.80
N LEU A 145 -13.82 6.53 7.02
CA LEU A 145 -14.60 7.66 7.54
C LEU A 145 -15.89 7.19 8.23
N LEU A 146 -16.58 6.20 7.66
CA LEU A 146 -17.78 5.62 8.28
C LEU A 146 -17.45 4.91 9.60
N GLN A 147 -16.38 4.10 9.64
CA GLN A 147 -15.94 3.44 10.86
C GLN A 147 -15.55 4.46 11.95
N GLU A 148 -14.77 5.48 11.59
CA GLU A 148 -14.37 6.53 12.53
C GLU A 148 -15.60 7.26 13.09
N GLU A 149 -16.58 7.59 12.24
CA GLU A 149 -17.84 8.20 12.69
C GLU A 149 -18.61 7.30 13.66
N ASN A 150 -18.70 5.99 13.38
CA ASN A 150 -19.37 5.04 14.25
C ASN A 150 -18.67 4.86 15.60
N ILE A 151 -17.33 4.81 15.60
CA ILE A 151 -16.53 4.71 16.81
C ILE A 151 -16.71 5.99 17.64
N ILE A 152 -16.60 7.19 17.06
CA ILE A 152 -16.80 8.46 17.75
C ILE A 152 -18.23 8.58 18.32
N LYS A 153 -19.24 8.03 17.65
CA LYS A 153 -20.62 8.02 18.18
C LYS A 153 -20.80 7.05 19.35
N SER A 154 -20.06 5.95 19.34
CA SER A 154 -20.20 4.84 20.29
C SER A 154 -19.23 4.92 21.47
N THR A 155 -18.23 5.80 21.37
CA THR A 155 -17.14 5.95 22.32
C THR A 155 -16.87 7.45 22.53
N ALA A 156 -16.06 7.81 23.53
CA ALA A 156 -15.60 9.20 23.69
C ALA A 156 -14.22 9.44 23.05
N LEU A 157 -13.78 8.55 22.15
CA LEU A 157 -12.44 8.61 21.57
C LEU A 157 -12.32 9.73 20.54
N SER A 158 -11.17 10.40 20.55
CA SER A 158 -10.76 11.37 19.56
C SER A 158 -10.37 10.70 18.23
N ALA A 159 -10.35 11.50 17.17
CA ALA A 159 -9.94 11.05 15.85
C ALA A 159 -8.48 10.55 15.82
N GLU A 160 -7.63 11.12 16.68
CA GLU A 160 -6.23 10.75 16.86
C GLU A 160 -6.09 9.41 17.59
N GLU A 161 -6.82 9.17 18.69
CA GLU A 161 -6.81 7.88 19.41
C GLU A 161 -7.29 6.73 18.51
N ILE A 162 -8.31 6.98 17.68
CA ILE A 162 -8.78 5.99 16.71
C ILE A 162 -7.70 5.66 15.67
N TYR A 163 -6.93 6.67 15.23
CA TYR A 163 -5.82 6.44 14.31
C TYR A 163 -4.69 5.61 14.94
N GLU A 164 -4.33 5.90 16.20
CA GLU A 164 -3.35 5.10 16.95
C GLU A 164 -3.84 3.66 17.15
N GLY A 165 -5.13 3.48 17.48
CA GLY A 165 -5.78 2.17 17.56
C GLY A 165 -5.73 1.40 16.25
N ARG A 166 -5.84 2.08 15.10
CA ARG A 166 -5.72 1.45 13.79
C ARG A 166 -4.32 0.92 13.52
N LYS A 167 -3.28 1.65 13.90
CA LYS A 167 -1.90 1.16 13.77
C LYS A 167 -1.67 -0.09 14.60
N ALA A 168 -2.16 -0.11 15.84
CA ALA A 168 -2.08 -1.28 16.70
C ALA A 168 -2.89 -2.46 16.13
N PHE A 169 -4.10 -2.22 15.63
CA PHE A 169 -4.91 -3.25 14.97
C PHE A 169 -4.18 -3.89 13.79
N LEU A 170 -3.60 -3.07 12.91
CA LEU A 170 -2.84 -3.56 11.76
C LEU A 170 -1.57 -4.32 12.15
N ALA A 171 -0.96 -3.97 13.29
CA ALA A 171 0.19 -4.69 13.80
C ALA A 171 -0.17 -6.08 14.33
N ILE A 172 -1.41 -6.28 14.80
CA ILE A 172 -1.93 -7.56 15.32
C ILE A 172 -2.48 -8.44 14.18
N ASP A 173 -3.03 -7.84 13.13
CA ASP A 173 -3.61 -8.50 11.96
C ASP A 173 -2.52 -9.13 11.08
N VAL A 174 -2.04 -10.32 11.49
CA VAL A 174 -0.88 -10.99 10.88
C VAL A 174 -1.23 -11.51 9.47
N ASP A 175 -2.45 -11.99 9.26
CA ASP A 175 -2.87 -12.48 7.95
C ASP A 175 -3.37 -11.38 6.99
N GLU A 176 -3.54 -10.17 7.51
CA GLU A 176 -3.85 -8.94 6.77
C GLU A 176 -5.21 -9.02 6.06
N ASP A 177 -6.16 -9.80 6.62
CA ASP A 177 -7.51 -9.94 6.10
C ASP A 177 -8.46 -8.80 6.55
N GLY A 178 -8.00 -7.94 7.45
CA GLY A 178 -8.74 -6.82 8.02
C GLY A 178 -9.66 -7.21 9.18
N GLN A 179 -9.51 -8.41 9.73
CA GLN A 179 -10.25 -8.95 10.86
C GLN A 179 -9.32 -9.69 11.81
N LEU A 180 -9.40 -9.41 13.11
CA LEU A 180 -8.64 -10.14 14.11
C LEU A 180 -9.34 -11.42 14.50
N THR A 181 -8.63 -12.53 14.35
CA THR A 181 -9.00 -13.83 14.93
C THR A 181 -8.59 -13.90 16.40
N ILE A 182 -9.20 -14.84 17.13
CA ILE A 182 -8.84 -15.11 18.52
C ILE A 182 -7.35 -15.47 18.65
N ASP A 183 -6.83 -16.27 17.72
CA ASP A 183 -5.44 -16.72 17.75
C ASP A 183 -4.47 -15.55 17.56
N GLU A 184 -4.78 -14.59 16.69
CA GLU A 184 -3.96 -13.37 16.51
C GLU A 184 -3.94 -12.50 17.76
N LEU A 185 -5.09 -12.32 18.42
CA LEU A 185 -5.17 -11.59 19.68
C LEU A 185 -4.31 -12.25 20.76
N VAL A 186 -4.36 -13.58 20.88
CA VAL A 186 -3.52 -14.34 21.83
C VAL A 186 -2.03 -14.21 21.48
N ASN A 187 -1.68 -14.42 20.21
CA ASN A 187 -0.29 -14.42 19.76
C ASN A 187 0.38 -13.02 19.83
N SER A 188 -0.40 -11.95 19.73
CA SER A 188 0.10 -10.58 19.90
C SER A 188 0.50 -10.23 21.34
N GLY A 189 0.12 -11.05 22.31
CA GLY A 189 0.31 -10.74 23.73
C GLY A 189 -0.63 -9.65 24.25
N LEU A 190 -1.56 -9.13 23.43
CA LEU A 190 -2.60 -8.19 23.85
C LEU A 190 -3.40 -8.77 25.01
N VAL A 191 -3.67 -10.07 24.99
CA VAL A 191 -4.43 -10.75 26.04
C VAL A 191 -3.77 -10.65 27.40
N GLU A 192 -2.46 -10.88 27.49
CA GLU A 192 -1.71 -10.78 28.74
C GLU A 192 -1.71 -9.34 29.26
N THR A 193 -1.51 -8.38 28.36
CA THR A 193 -1.53 -6.94 28.67
C THR A 193 -2.91 -6.51 29.15
N ALA A 194 -3.98 -6.90 28.46
CA ALA A 194 -5.35 -6.56 28.80
C ALA A 194 -5.79 -7.21 30.13
N VAL A 195 -5.47 -8.49 30.36
CA VAL A 195 -5.75 -9.17 31.64
C VAL A 195 -5.00 -8.49 32.80
N THR A 196 -3.73 -8.15 32.60
CA THR A 196 -2.90 -7.53 33.64
C THR A 196 -3.28 -6.09 33.93
N LEU A 197 -3.56 -5.28 32.89
CA LEU A 197 -3.83 -3.85 33.04
C LEU A 197 -5.31 -3.54 33.31
N LEU A 198 -6.24 -4.31 32.77
CA LEU A 198 -7.69 -4.06 32.91
C LEU A 198 -8.36 -4.92 33.99
N GLY A 199 -7.61 -5.83 34.63
CA GLY A 199 -8.10 -6.61 35.77
C GLY A 199 -9.13 -7.69 35.42
N PHE A 200 -9.15 -8.17 34.18
CA PHE A 200 -10.04 -9.28 33.80
C PHE A 200 -9.63 -10.59 34.47
N GLU A 201 -10.61 -11.36 34.97
CA GLU A 201 -10.35 -12.68 35.56
C GLU A 201 -9.84 -13.69 34.52
N SER A 202 -10.32 -13.57 33.27
CA SER A 202 -9.93 -14.46 32.19
C SER A 202 -10.02 -13.81 30.81
N PHE A 203 -9.25 -14.36 29.86
CA PHE A 203 -9.35 -14.01 28.43
C PHE A 203 -10.74 -14.27 27.84
N THR A 204 -11.44 -15.30 28.34
CA THR A 204 -12.78 -15.64 27.85
C THR A 204 -13.79 -14.53 28.18
N ASP A 205 -13.61 -13.85 29.31
CA ASP A 205 -14.48 -12.74 29.69
C ASP A 205 -14.22 -11.50 28.83
N LEU A 206 -12.96 -11.23 28.49
CA LEU A 206 -12.60 -10.20 27.52
C LEU A 206 -13.23 -10.50 26.15
N LEU A 207 -13.06 -11.72 25.63
CA LEU A 207 -13.63 -12.11 24.33
C LEU A 207 -15.15 -12.00 24.30
N LYS A 208 -15.87 -12.42 25.33
CA LYS A 208 -17.33 -12.28 25.40
C LYS A 208 -17.79 -10.83 25.33
N LYS A 209 -16.97 -9.89 25.81
CA LYS A 209 -17.27 -8.45 25.73
C LYS A 209 -16.94 -7.86 24.37
N LEU A 210 -15.85 -8.32 23.73
CA LEU A 210 -15.40 -7.87 22.41
C LEU A 210 -16.28 -8.44 21.27
N ASP A 211 -16.54 -9.75 21.29
CA ASP A 211 -17.23 -10.52 20.26
C ASP A 211 -18.69 -10.80 20.63
N LYS A 212 -19.51 -9.74 20.68
CA LYS A 212 -20.94 -9.85 21.08
C LYS A 212 -21.77 -10.71 20.13
N ASP A 213 -21.32 -10.90 18.90
CA ASP A 213 -22.03 -11.69 17.89
C ASP A 213 -21.47 -13.11 17.71
N GLU A 214 -20.50 -13.51 18.54
CA GLU A 214 -19.89 -14.85 18.59
C GLU A 214 -19.38 -15.33 17.21
N ARG A 215 -18.89 -14.39 16.37
CA ARG A 215 -18.39 -14.73 15.04
C ARG A 215 -16.95 -15.27 15.06
N GLY A 216 -16.23 -15.07 16.16
CA GLY A 216 -14.82 -15.44 16.30
C GLY A 216 -13.87 -14.56 15.50
N LYS A 217 -14.37 -13.43 14.96
CA LYS A 217 -13.60 -12.46 14.18
C LYS A 217 -14.03 -11.04 14.52
N LEU A 218 -13.06 -10.14 14.74
CA LEU A 218 -13.30 -8.74 15.08
C LEU A 218 -12.80 -7.83 13.96
N ASP A 219 -13.69 -7.05 13.35
CA ASP A 219 -13.25 -5.94 12.53
C ASP A 219 -12.73 -4.77 13.39
N PHE A 220 -12.08 -3.80 12.75
CA PHE A 220 -11.50 -2.65 13.44
C PHE A 220 -12.50 -1.85 14.28
N GLU A 221 -13.74 -1.68 13.79
CA GLU A 221 -14.77 -0.93 14.51
C GLU A 221 -15.19 -1.66 15.78
N MET A 222 -15.44 -2.97 15.67
CA MET A 222 -15.78 -3.82 16.81
C MET A 222 -14.66 -3.88 17.84
N PHE A 223 -13.41 -3.99 17.37
CA PHE A 223 -12.24 -4.00 18.25
C PHE A 223 -12.15 -2.72 19.08
N MET A 224 -12.25 -1.54 18.46
CA MET A 224 -12.14 -0.26 19.18
C MET A 224 -13.30 -0.03 20.16
N ILE A 225 -14.54 -0.29 19.74
CA ILE A 225 -15.71 -0.13 20.60
C ILE A 225 -15.68 -1.14 21.75
N GLY A 226 -15.25 -2.37 21.47
CA GLY A 226 -15.11 -3.41 22.47
C GLY A 226 -14.06 -3.07 23.53
N MET A 227 -12.88 -2.62 23.09
CA MET A 227 -11.79 -2.21 23.99
C MET A 227 -12.21 -1.06 24.90
N GLN A 228 -12.85 -0.02 24.36
CA GLN A 228 -13.35 1.10 25.17
C GLN A 228 -14.36 0.64 26.24
N ARG A 229 -15.33 -0.21 25.87
CA ARG A 229 -16.32 -0.75 26.83
C ARG A 229 -15.67 -1.58 27.92
N CYS A 230 -14.63 -2.34 27.58
CA CYS A 230 -13.89 -3.12 28.55
C CYS A 230 -13.23 -2.24 29.62
N MET A 231 -12.78 -1.04 29.24
CA MET A 231 -12.19 -0.06 30.17
C MET A 231 -13.24 0.66 31.02
N GLU A 232 -14.42 0.98 30.45
CA GLU A 232 -15.51 1.62 31.20
C GLU A 232 -16.09 0.71 32.29
N ASP A 233 -16.05 -0.61 32.09
CA ASP A 233 -16.52 -1.59 33.07
C ASP A 233 -15.51 -1.87 34.19
N SER A 234 -14.24 -1.46 34.07
CA SER A 234 -13.24 -1.69 35.12
C SER A 234 -13.31 -0.58 36.18
N GLU A 235 -13.81 -0.90 37.38
CA GLU A 235 -13.99 0.06 38.48
C GLU A 235 -12.66 0.56 39.10
N GLU A 236 -11.53 -0.09 38.80
CA GLU A 236 -10.29 0.04 39.59
C GLU A 236 -9.11 0.73 38.88
N ALA A 237 -9.21 1.12 37.61
CA ALA A 237 -8.05 1.70 36.90
C ALA A 237 -8.41 2.86 35.96
N GLU A 238 -7.69 3.98 36.13
CA GLU A 238 -7.53 5.02 35.11
C GLU A 238 -6.62 4.47 34.00
N CYS A 239 -7.11 3.48 33.25
CA CYS A 239 -6.38 2.92 32.13
C CYS A 239 -6.58 3.83 30.91
N ASP A 240 -5.49 4.18 30.22
CA ASP A 240 -5.52 4.90 28.94
C ASP A 240 -5.37 3.90 27.79
N ILE A 241 -6.32 3.91 26.85
CA ILE A 241 -6.34 2.98 25.71
C ILE A 241 -5.06 3.11 24.87
N SER A 242 -4.53 4.32 24.79
CA SER A 242 -3.32 4.63 24.05
C SER A 242 -2.11 3.89 24.61
N GLN A 243 -2.05 3.68 25.93
CA GLN A 243 -0.95 2.95 26.57
C GLN A 243 -0.97 1.46 26.20
N VAL A 244 -2.16 0.84 26.24
CA VAL A 244 -2.34 -0.57 25.86
C VAL A 244 -1.95 -0.78 24.40
N LEU A 245 -2.41 0.10 23.50
CA LEU A 245 -2.13 0.02 22.07
C LEU A 245 -0.65 0.22 21.74
N ASN A 246 0.02 1.16 22.41
CA ASN A 246 1.46 1.40 22.22
C ASN A 246 2.33 0.22 22.70
N GLU A 247 1.97 -0.42 23.81
CA GLU A 247 2.66 -1.63 24.29
C GLU A 247 2.54 -2.77 23.27
N VAL A 248 1.38 -2.91 22.63
CA VAL A 248 1.15 -3.96 21.62
C VAL A 248 1.95 -3.72 20.36
N ILE A 249 1.97 -2.48 19.85
CA ILE A 249 2.81 -2.11 18.70
C ILE A 249 4.27 -2.45 19.00
N THR A 250 4.76 -2.08 20.19
CA THR A 250 6.15 -2.34 20.61
C THR A 250 6.48 -3.84 20.64
N ARG A 251 5.53 -4.69 21.06
CA ARG A 251 5.71 -6.15 21.08
C ARG A 251 5.68 -6.77 19.68
N MET A 252 4.78 -6.30 18.81
CA MET A 252 4.64 -6.82 17.45
C MET A 252 5.85 -6.49 16.57
N GLU A 253 6.43 -5.29 16.70
CA GLU A 253 7.67 -4.93 16.02
C GLU A 253 8.84 -5.90 16.32
N ALA A 254 8.83 -6.55 17.48
CA ALA A 254 9.82 -7.57 17.83
C ALA A 254 9.56 -8.94 17.18
N LEU A 255 8.31 -9.23 16.76
CA LEU A 255 7.88 -10.53 16.24
C LEU A 255 7.90 -10.62 14.70
N GLU A 256 7.77 -9.51 13.99
CA GLU A 256 7.72 -9.44 12.51
C GLU A 256 8.94 -10.07 11.78
N GLN A 257 9.99 -10.47 12.49
CA GLN A 257 11.13 -11.18 11.89
C GLN A 257 10.88 -12.66 11.57
N LYS A 258 9.76 -13.26 12.01
CA LYS A 258 9.63 -14.74 12.00
C LYS A 258 8.65 -15.36 11.01
N ASP A 259 7.57 -14.69 10.61
CA ASP A 259 6.46 -15.40 9.94
C ASP A 259 6.17 -14.88 8.53
N ALA A 260 6.85 -15.45 7.55
CA ALA A 260 6.53 -15.32 6.12
C ALA A 260 6.25 -16.70 5.51
N THR A 261 5.29 -17.44 6.06
CA THR A 261 5.04 -18.84 5.67
C THR A 261 3.58 -19.15 5.45
N THR A 262 3.09 -18.89 4.23
CA THR A 262 2.22 -19.80 3.42
C THR A 262 1.96 -19.20 2.03
N SER A 263 2.97 -18.59 1.40
CA SER A 263 2.78 -18.09 0.02
C SER A 263 2.69 -19.26 -0.97
N ASP A 264 1.74 -19.13 -1.90
CA ASP A 264 1.56 -20.02 -3.04
C ASP A 264 2.92 -20.24 -3.74
N ALA A 265 3.44 -21.48 -3.80
CA ALA A 265 4.85 -21.77 -4.14
C ALA A 265 5.33 -21.14 -5.46
N LYS A 266 4.40 -20.86 -6.39
CA LYS A 266 4.67 -20.13 -7.63
C LYS A 266 5.02 -18.66 -7.40
N LYS A 267 4.34 -17.98 -6.47
CA LYS A 267 4.61 -16.59 -6.10
C LYS A 267 5.94 -16.47 -5.38
N ALA A 268 6.27 -17.42 -4.51
CA ALA A 268 7.58 -17.51 -3.87
C ALA A 268 8.72 -17.47 -4.89
N LYS A 269 8.64 -18.31 -5.93
CA LYS A 269 9.64 -18.34 -7.01
C LYS A 269 9.82 -16.99 -7.73
N TYR A 270 8.73 -16.25 -7.97
CA TYR A 270 8.84 -14.92 -8.59
C TYR A 270 9.42 -13.89 -7.62
N GLY A 271 9.09 -14.01 -6.32
CA GLY A 271 9.67 -13.18 -5.26
C GLY A 271 11.18 -13.36 -5.16
N GLU A 272 11.65 -14.61 -5.04
CA GLU A 272 13.08 -14.96 -5.00
C GLU A 272 13.84 -14.45 -6.24
N ARG A 273 13.22 -14.59 -7.41
CA ARG A 273 13.80 -14.08 -8.65
C ARG A 273 13.94 -12.55 -8.63
N TYR A 274 12.93 -11.84 -8.11
CA TYR A 274 12.99 -10.39 -7.98
C TYR A 274 14.09 -9.98 -6.99
N ASP A 275 14.19 -10.66 -5.84
CA ASP A 275 15.25 -10.40 -4.85
C ASP A 275 16.64 -10.59 -5.46
N SER A 276 16.84 -11.65 -6.25
CA SER A 276 18.08 -11.87 -6.99
C SER A 276 18.41 -10.76 -7.98
N MET A 277 17.41 -10.12 -8.60
CA MET A 277 17.64 -8.95 -9.47
C MET A 277 18.07 -7.73 -8.66
N VAL A 278 17.42 -7.50 -7.51
CA VAL A 278 17.74 -6.38 -6.61
C VAL A 278 19.18 -6.51 -6.07
N GLU A 279 19.59 -7.70 -5.63
CA GLU A 279 20.98 -7.95 -5.21
C GLU A 279 21.97 -7.73 -6.35
N ALA A 280 21.66 -8.19 -7.56
CA ALA A 280 22.52 -7.95 -8.71
C ALA A 280 22.67 -6.45 -9.04
N PHE A 281 21.62 -5.63 -8.87
CA PHE A 281 21.75 -4.18 -9.05
C PHE A 281 22.71 -3.55 -8.03
N LYS A 282 22.74 -4.02 -6.77
CA LYS A 282 23.71 -3.53 -5.78
C LYS A 282 25.14 -3.80 -6.21
N ASP A 283 25.41 -4.98 -6.78
CA ASP A 283 26.73 -5.35 -7.30
C ASP A 283 27.15 -4.58 -8.57
N TRP A 284 26.22 -3.88 -9.22
CA TRP A 284 26.45 -3.23 -10.52
C TRP A 284 26.61 -1.72 -10.42
N GLU A 285 26.41 -1.13 -9.24
CA GLU A 285 26.42 0.32 -9.05
C GLU A 285 27.73 0.96 -9.55
N ASP A 286 28.88 0.37 -9.20
CA ASP A 286 30.21 0.88 -9.60
C ASP A 286 30.58 0.57 -11.07
N LEU A 287 29.79 -0.26 -11.75
CA LEU A 287 30.07 -0.69 -13.13
C LEU A 287 29.35 0.15 -14.17
N VAL A 288 28.47 1.06 -13.74
CA VAL A 288 27.67 1.85 -14.67
C VAL A 288 28.52 2.96 -15.27
N PRO A 289 28.60 3.05 -16.62
CA PRO A 289 29.40 4.07 -17.25
C PRO A 289 28.87 5.46 -16.90
N SER A 290 29.77 6.38 -16.57
CA SER A 290 29.43 7.78 -16.47
C SER A 290 29.01 8.31 -17.85
N GLY A 291 27.86 8.97 -17.91
CA GLY A 291 27.33 9.47 -19.17
C GLY A 291 25.97 10.11 -19.02
N ASN A 292 25.58 10.84 -20.06
CA ASN A 292 24.25 11.43 -20.17
C ASN A 292 23.41 10.59 -21.12
N GLY A 293 22.21 10.22 -20.70
CA GLY A 293 21.28 9.50 -21.55
C GLY A 293 20.11 8.93 -20.76
N ARG A 294 18.95 8.86 -21.42
CA ARG A 294 17.70 8.37 -20.82
C ARG A 294 17.84 6.97 -20.19
N MET A 295 18.58 6.07 -20.84
CA MET A 295 18.81 4.73 -20.27
C MET A 295 19.71 4.76 -19.03
N ILE A 296 20.71 5.66 -18.97
CA ILE A 296 21.53 5.83 -17.77
C ILE A 296 20.68 6.38 -16.63
N GLU A 297 19.79 7.33 -16.90
CA GLU A 297 18.82 7.84 -15.91
C GLU A 297 17.89 6.73 -15.39
N VAL A 298 17.43 5.82 -16.26
CA VAL A 298 16.65 4.65 -15.85
C VAL A 298 17.46 3.73 -14.91
N PHE A 299 18.74 3.52 -15.21
CA PHE A 299 19.60 2.68 -14.36
C PHE A 299 19.89 3.33 -13.01
N ASN A 300 20.15 4.63 -12.98
CA ASN A 300 20.28 5.37 -11.74
C ASN A 300 19.03 5.18 -10.88
N GLY A 301 17.83 5.38 -11.43
CA GLY A 301 16.59 5.12 -10.68
C GLY A 301 16.46 3.66 -10.20
N CYS A 302 16.99 2.67 -10.92
CA CYS A 302 17.00 1.28 -10.44
C CYS A 302 17.89 1.11 -9.20
N PHE A 303 19.08 1.75 -9.14
CA PHE A 303 19.97 1.66 -7.98
C PHE A 303 19.41 2.37 -6.76
N TYR A 304 18.88 3.58 -6.92
CA TYR A 304 18.23 4.30 -5.84
C TYR A 304 17.00 3.54 -5.33
N GLY A 305 16.18 3.02 -6.24
CA GLY A 305 15.04 2.18 -5.90
C GLY A 305 15.43 0.91 -5.13
N ALA A 306 16.54 0.26 -5.50
CA ALA A 306 17.05 -0.94 -4.82
C ALA A 306 17.54 -0.70 -3.38
N LYS A 307 17.86 0.55 -3.02
CA LYS A 307 18.29 0.93 -1.66
C LYS A 307 17.10 1.24 -0.74
N ASN A 308 15.96 1.60 -1.29
CA ASN A 308 14.77 1.97 -0.53
C ASN A 308 13.84 0.76 -0.33
N LYS A 309 13.76 0.25 0.91
CA LYS A 309 12.99 -0.95 1.25
C LYS A 309 11.50 -0.86 0.88
N LYS A 310 10.88 0.32 1.04
CA LYS A 310 9.45 0.52 0.69
C LYS A 310 9.23 0.42 -0.82
N ILE A 311 10.12 1.01 -1.61
CA ILE A 311 10.10 0.91 -3.08
C ILE A 311 10.30 -0.54 -3.52
N VAL A 312 11.30 -1.24 -2.96
CA VAL A 312 11.56 -2.67 -3.24
C VAL A 312 10.34 -3.53 -2.91
N GLY A 313 9.72 -3.32 -1.75
CA GLY A 313 8.51 -4.04 -1.33
C GLY A 313 7.35 -3.86 -2.31
N ALA A 314 7.05 -2.61 -2.66
CA ALA A 314 6.01 -2.28 -3.64
C ALA A 314 6.29 -2.92 -5.02
N LEU A 315 7.50 -2.76 -5.54
CA LEU A 315 7.87 -3.30 -6.84
C LEU A 315 7.89 -4.84 -6.85
N LYS A 316 8.23 -5.49 -5.74
CA LYS A 316 8.12 -6.94 -5.59
C LYS A 316 6.67 -7.41 -5.67
N ILE A 317 5.73 -6.70 -5.05
CA ILE A 317 4.29 -6.98 -5.17
C ILE A 317 3.85 -6.84 -6.63
N VAL A 318 4.24 -5.75 -7.30
CA VAL A 318 3.93 -5.55 -8.72
C VAL A 318 4.50 -6.67 -9.60
N TYR A 319 5.77 -7.04 -9.39
CA TYR A 319 6.44 -8.08 -10.17
C TYR A 319 5.82 -9.47 -9.96
N THR A 320 5.45 -9.79 -8.72
CA THR A 320 4.88 -11.09 -8.35
C THR A 320 3.42 -11.22 -8.79
N ASP A 321 2.60 -10.17 -8.69
CA ASP A 321 1.17 -10.25 -8.96
C ASP A 321 0.78 -9.84 -10.40
N TYR A 322 1.60 -9.04 -11.12
CA TYR A 322 1.26 -8.53 -12.46
C TYR A 322 2.21 -9.04 -13.55
N SER A 323 1.75 -10.01 -14.35
CA SER A 323 2.57 -10.67 -15.39
C SER A 323 3.14 -9.72 -16.46
N ALA A 324 2.38 -8.71 -16.90
CA ALA A 324 2.83 -7.75 -17.89
C ALA A 324 4.01 -6.89 -17.39
N LEU A 325 3.96 -6.50 -16.12
CA LEU A 325 5.02 -5.72 -15.48
C LEU A 325 6.22 -6.60 -15.14
N ARG A 326 5.98 -7.86 -14.78
CA ARG A 326 7.04 -8.86 -14.65
C ARG A 326 7.89 -9.00 -15.91
N MET A 327 7.23 -9.12 -17.07
CA MET A 327 7.94 -9.20 -18.36
C MET A 327 8.74 -7.93 -18.66
N SER A 328 8.23 -6.77 -18.26
CA SER A 328 8.92 -5.49 -18.43
C SER A 328 10.14 -5.39 -17.51
N GLY A 329 10.02 -5.83 -16.25
CA GLY A 329 11.14 -5.93 -15.31
C GLY A 329 12.25 -6.86 -15.81
N ASP A 330 11.88 -8.05 -16.32
CA ASP A 330 12.84 -9.00 -16.93
C ASP A 330 13.60 -8.38 -18.12
N LEU A 331 12.91 -7.59 -18.93
CA LEU A 331 13.51 -6.90 -20.07
C LEU A 331 14.50 -5.83 -19.61
N ILE A 332 14.09 -4.97 -18.67
CA ILE A 332 14.94 -3.91 -18.10
C ILE A 332 16.20 -4.54 -17.50
N PHE A 333 16.05 -5.56 -16.66
CA PHE A 333 17.17 -6.27 -16.05
C PHE A 333 18.15 -6.82 -17.08
N LYS A 334 17.64 -7.45 -18.15
CA LYS A 334 18.47 -7.98 -19.24
C LYS A 334 19.20 -6.88 -20.01
N LEU A 335 18.59 -5.72 -20.19
CA LEU A 335 19.23 -4.56 -20.83
C LEU A 335 20.35 -4.00 -19.94
N THR A 336 20.11 -3.88 -18.63
CA THR A 336 21.13 -3.45 -17.68
C THR A 336 22.30 -4.42 -17.63
N SER A 337 22.05 -5.73 -17.50
CA SER A 337 23.08 -6.77 -17.46
C SER A 337 24.03 -6.68 -18.66
N LYS A 338 23.47 -6.46 -19.85
CA LYS A 338 24.27 -6.30 -21.08
C LYS A 338 25.12 -5.02 -21.07
N LEU A 339 24.60 -3.92 -20.53
CA LEU A 339 25.34 -2.67 -20.48
C LEU A 339 26.55 -2.78 -19.54
N VAL A 340 26.37 -3.41 -18.37
CA VAL A 340 27.44 -3.61 -17.38
C VAL A 340 28.44 -4.71 -17.78
N GLY A 341 28.28 -5.32 -18.96
CA GLY A 341 29.20 -6.33 -19.47
C GLY A 341 29.08 -7.71 -18.82
N LYS A 342 28.05 -7.97 -18.01
CA LYS A 342 27.77 -9.32 -17.46
C LYS A 342 26.88 -10.09 -18.45
N LYS A 343 27.41 -11.22 -18.95
CA LYS A 343 26.72 -12.13 -19.89
C LYS A 343 25.76 -13.08 -19.19
#